data_AF-X1M2P3-F1
#
_entry.id   AF-X1M2P3-F1
#
_cell.length_a   1.000
_cell.length_b   1.000
_cell.length_c   1.000
_cell.angle_alpha   90.00
_cell.angle_beta   90.00
_cell.angle_gamma   90.00
#
_symmetry.space_group_name_H-M   'P 1'
#
loop_
_entity.id
_entity.type
_entity.pdbx_description
1 polymer ?
#
loop_
_entity_poly.entity_id
_entity_poly.type
_entity_poly.pdbx_seq_one_letter_code
_entity_poly.pdbx_strand_id
1 'polypeptide(L)'
;LSLCKQYLRELIARDKNHPSVIMWSIANEPHSTKPEAKEFFRQLYEHTKKLDPSRLVTLVSMFGLKEEALAYVDVICLNRYYGWYTEPGQLDRASHKLSRELDALYQTYKKPILLSEFGAGAIAGMHAHPAELFSEEYQAEFIQKYCEVIESKPYMVGEHVWCFA
;
A
#
# COMPACT_ATOMS: atom_id res chain seq x y z
N LEU A 1 -15.26 -10.36 -12.53
CA LEU A 1 -14.62 -11.51 -11.84
C LEU A 1 -13.93 -12.45 -12.82
N SER A 2 -14.63 -13.00 -13.81
CA SER A 2 -14.04 -13.92 -14.82
C SER A 2 -12.76 -13.36 -15.45
N LEU A 3 -12.82 -12.12 -15.96
CA LEU A 3 -11.67 -11.45 -16.57
C LEU A 3 -10.48 -11.29 -15.60
N CYS A 4 -10.74 -10.91 -14.35
CA CYS A 4 -9.69 -10.80 -13.32
C CYS A 4 -9.02 -12.15 -13.01
N LYS A 5 -9.81 -13.23 -12.93
CA LYS A 5 -9.28 -14.60 -12.77
C LYS A 5 -8.44 -15.02 -13.98
N GLN A 6 -8.88 -14.68 -15.19
CA GLN A 6 -8.09 -14.91 -16.40
C GLN A 6 -6.73 -14.19 -16.33
N TYR A 7 -6.69 -12.91 -15.95
CA TYR A 7 -5.44 -12.15 -15.84
C TYR A 7 -4.50 -12.72 -14.78
N LEU A 8 -5.01 -13.11 -13.61
CA LEU A 8 -4.20 -13.76 -12.57
C LEU A 8 -3.61 -15.08 -13.06
N ARG A 9 -4.40 -15.89 -13.77
CA ARG A 9 -3.93 -17.14 -14.38
C ARG A 9 -2.81 -16.89 -15.38
N GLU A 10 -2.96 -15.90 -16.26
CA GLU A 10 -1.97 -15.57 -17.28
C GLU A 10 -0.68 -15.00 -16.67
N LEU A 11 -0.80 -14.07 -15.71
CA LEU A 11 0.32 -13.51 -14.95
C LEU A 11 1.13 -14.60 -14.26
N ILE A 12 0.46 -15.45 -13.47
CA ILE A 12 1.13 -16.51 -12.70
C ILE A 12 1.71 -17.57 -13.63
N ALA A 13 1.00 -17.96 -14.69
CA ALA A 13 1.53 -18.93 -15.65
C ALA A 13 2.83 -18.45 -16.29
N ARG A 14 2.93 -17.15 -16.60
CA ARG A 14 4.13 -16.51 -17.14
C ARG A 14 5.25 -16.44 -16.09
N ASP A 15 4.94 -15.99 -14.89
CA ASP A 15 5.98 -15.48 -13.96
C ASP A 15 6.34 -16.42 -12.79
N LYS A 16 5.60 -17.52 -12.58
CA LYS A 16 5.77 -18.45 -11.44
C LYS A 16 7.19 -19.03 -11.24
N ASN A 17 8.04 -19.03 -12.27
CA ASN A 17 9.40 -19.56 -12.20
C ASN A 17 10.45 -18.50 -11.85
N HIS A 18 10.07 -17.25 -11.66
CA HIS A 18 11.00 -16.20 -11.25
C HIS A 18 11.19 -16.19 -9.73
N PRO A 19 12.43 -16.38 -9.23
CA PRO A 19 12.70 -16.32 -7.79
C PRO A 19 12.61 -14.89 -7.24
N SER A 20 12.73 -13.87 -8.08
CA SER A 20 12.54 -12.46 -7.71
C SER A 20 11.08 -12.11 -7.43
N VAL A 21 10.13 -12.88 -7.97
CA VAL A 21 8.71 -12.71 -7.67
C VAL A 21 8.44 -13.41 -6.34
N ILE A 22 8.10 -12.64 -5.31
CA ILE A 22 7.90 -13.17 -3.94
C ILE A 22 6.45 -13.08 -3.46
N MET A 23 5.62 -12.24 -4.10
CA MET A 23 4.24 -11.98 -3.70
C MET A 23 3.40 -11.54 -4.89
N TRP A 24 2.13 -11.94 -4.93
CA TRP A 24 1.17 -11.54 -5.95
C TRP A 24 0.26 -10.42 -5.42
N SER A 25 0.25 -9.27 -6.10
CA SER A 25 -0.75 -8.21 -5.84
C SER A 25 -1.94 -8.37 -6.78
N ILE A 26 -3.15 -8.54 -6.23
CA ILE A 26 -4.34 -8.85 -7.03
C ILE A 26 -5.08 -7.62 -7.55
N ALA A 27 -4.85 -6.44 -6.96
CA ALA A 27 -5.38 -5.16 -7.42
C ALA A 27 -4.68 -3.97 -6.73
N ASN A 28 -4.77 -2.80 -7.36
CA ASN A 28 -4.34 -1.51 -6.84
C ASN A 28 -5.53 -0.58 -6.65
N GLU A 29 -5.67 -0.01 -5.44
CA GLU A 29 -6.71 0.94 -5.05
C GLU A 29 -8.12 0.59 -5.58
N PRO A 30 -8.59 -0.66 -5.42
CA PRO A 30 -9.94 -0.98 -5.85
C PRO A 30 -10.96 -0.18 -5.04
N HIS A 31 -12.03 0.27 -5.71
CA HIS A 31 -13.18 0.89 -5.06
C HIS A 31 -14.04 -0.16 -4.33
N SER A 32 -13.51 -0.76 -3.26
CA SER A 32 -14.04 -1.98 -2.63
C SER A 32 -14.65 -1.83 -1.25
N THR A 33 -15.11 -0.63 -0.93
CA THR A 33 -15.94 -0.41 0.28
C THR A 33 -17.39 -0.91 0.13
N LYS A 34 -17.75 -1.53 -1.00
CA LYS A 34 -19.08 -2.09 -1.24
C LYS A 34 -19.16 -3.53 -0.69
N PRO A 35 -20.32 -3.98 -0.15
CA PRO A 35 -20.44 -5.32 0.45
C PRO A 35 -20.01 -6.47 -0.47
N GLU A 36 -20.28 -6.35 -1.77
CA GLU A 36 -19.96 -7.37 -2.77
C GLU A 36 -18.45 -7.52 -3.01
N ALA A 37 -17.68 -6.47 -2.71
CA ALA A 37 -16.25 -6.45 -2.97
C ALA A 37 -15.49 -7.43 -2.07
N LYS A 38 -15.92 -7.59 -0.82
CA LYS A 38 -15.32 -8.55 0.12
C LYS A 38 -15.33 -9.96 -0.45
N GLU A 39 -16.49 -10.42 -0.91
CA GLU A 39 -16.66 -11.74 -1.51
C GLU A 39 -15.91 -11.85 -2.85
N PHE A 40 -15.95 -10.79 -3.65
CA PHE A 40 -15.19 -10.73 -4.91
C PHE A 40 -13.69 -10.94 -4.69
N PHE A 41 -13.08 -10.24 -3.72
CA PHE A 41 -11.65 -10.35 -3.43
C PHE A 41 -11.29 -11.64 -2.70
N ARG A 42 -12.19 -12.21 -1.88
CA ARG A 42 -12.03 -13.57 -1.35
C ARG A 42 -11.84 -14.58 -2.49
N GLN A 43 -12.70 -14.51 -3.51
CA GLN A 43 -12.61 -15.41 -4.66
C GLN A 43 -11.36 -15.19 -5.52
N LEU A 44 -10.83 -13.96 -5.60
CA LEU A 44 -9.55 -13.70 -6.27
C LEU A 44 -8.37 -14.23 -5.47
N TYR A 45 -8.36 -14.03 -4.15
CA TYR A 45 -7.36 -14.56 -3.25
C TYR A 45 -7.29 -16.10 -3.34
N GLU A 46 -8.42 -16.78 -3.20
CA GLU A 46 -8.49 -18.25 -3.29
C GLU A 46 -8.06 -18.77 -4.66
N HIS A 47 -8.45 -18.07 -5.73
CA HIS A 47 -8.03 -18.44 -7.08
C HIS A 47 -6.51 -18.30 -7.25
N THR A 48 -5.92 -17.21 -6.74
CA THR A 48 -4.47 -16.95 -6.76
C THR A 48 -3.73 -18.05 -6.00
N LYS A 49 -4.15 -18.36 -4.76
CA LYS A 49 -3.58 -19.45 -3.95
C LYS A 49 -3.70 -20.82 -4.61
N LYS A 50 -4.78 -21.08 -5.34
CA LYS A 50 -4.93 -22.34 -6.10
C LYS A 50 -3.95 -22.45 -7.27
N LEU A 51 -3.65 -21.33 -7.92
CA LEU A 51 -2.73 -21.29 -9.06
C LEU A 51 -1.25 -21.35 -8.62
N ASP A 52 -0.92 -20.67 -7.53
CA ASP A 52 0.42 -20.68 -6.94
C ASP A 52 0.35 -20.65 -5.40
N PRO A 53 0.39 -21.82 -4.74
CA PRO A 53 0.38 -21.89 -3.28
C PRO A 53 1.73 -21.51 -2.65
N SER A 54 2.79 -21.33 -3.43
CA SER A 54 4.15 -21.10 -2.92
C SER A 54 4.43 -19.65 -2.50
N ARG A 55 3.56 -18.71 -2.89
CA ARG A 55 3.76 -17.26 -2.67
C ARG A 55 2.64 -16.62 -1.87
N LEU A 56 2.97 -15.47 -1.30
CA LEU A 56 2.03 -14.60 -0.59
C LEU A 56 1.12 -13.87 -1.58
N VAL A 57 -0.05 -13.44 -1.11
CA VAL A 57 -1.04 -12.68 -1.87
C VAL A 57 -1.40 -11.41 -1.11
N THR A 58 -1.40 -10.28 -1.80
CA THR A 58 -1.78 -8.97 -1.25
C THR A 58 -2.83 -8.27 -2.11
N LEU A 59 -3.43 -7.24 -1.52
CA LEU A 59 -4.26 -6.22 -2.14
C LEU A 59 -3.76 -4.86 -1.67
N VAL A 60 -3.52 -3.94 -2.60
CA VAL A 60 -3.07 -2.58 -2.26
C VAL A 60 -4.29 -1.69 -2.01
N SER A 61 -4.42 -1.17 -0.78
CA SER A 61 -5.61 -0.46 -0.31
C SER A 61 -5.39 1.05 -0.08
N MET A 62 -6.28 1.87 -0.64
CA MET A 62 -6.44 3.29 -0.28
C MET A 62 -7.42 3.51 0.90
N PHE A 63 -8.24 2.51 1.23
CA PHE A 63 -9.36 2.64 2.17
C PHE A 63 -9.06 2.17 3.60
N GLY A 64 -7.97 1.41 3.81
CA GLY A 64 -7.56 0.96 5.14
C GLY A 64 -8.61 0.07 5.79
N LEU A 65 -9.01 0.37 7.04
CA LEU A 65 -9.99 -0.44 7.79
C LEU A 65 -11.38 -0.55 7.12
N LYS A 66 -11.71 0.34 6.19
CA LYS A 66 -12.95 0.26 5.41
C LYS A 66 -12.89 -0.83 4.32
N GLU A 67 -11.70 -1.37 4.05
CA GLU A 67 -11.48 -2.43 3.08
C GLU A 67 -11.53 -3.80 3.76
N GLU A 68 -12.73 -4.37 3.87
CA GLU A 68 -12.91 -5.66 4.55
C GLU A 68 -12.17 -6.82 3.86
N ALA A 69 -11.83 -6.69 2.58
CA ALA A 69 -11.04 -7.68 1.84
C ALA A 69 -9.63 -7.90 2.42
N LEU A 70 -9.11 -6.96 3.22
CA LEU A 70 -7.83 -7.11 3.93
C LEU A 70 -7.85 -8.30 4.93
N ALA A 71 -9.04 -8.79 5.30
CA ALA A 71 -9.17 -10.00 6.11
C ALA A 71 -8.60 -11.25 5.43
N TYR A 72 -8.51 -11.30 4.10
CA TYR A 72 -8.11 -12.52 3.36
C TYR A 72 -6.64 -12.55 2.93
N VAL A 73 -6.03 -11.40 2.68
CA VAL A 73 -4.65 -11.31 2.16
C VAL A 73 -3.61 -11.78 3.17
N ASP A 74 -2.42 -12.17 2.73
CA ASP A 74 -1.34 -12.58 3.63
C ASP A 74 -0.58 -11.37 4.21
N VAL A 75 -0.40 -10.32 3.40
CA VAL A 75 0.28 -9.07 3.75
C VAL A 75 -0.64 -7.90 3.41
N ILE A 76 -0.71 -6.89 4.26
CA ILE A 76 -1.49 -5.67 3.99
C ILE A 76 -0.60 -4.66 3.28
N CYS A 77 -0.99 -4.23 2.08
CA CYS A 77 -0.34 -3.13 1.39
C CYS A 77 -1.22 -1.87 1.42
N LEU A 78 -0.63 -0.73 1.77
CA LEU A 78 -1.34 0.55 1.90
C LEU A 78 -0.69 1.65 1.09
N ASN A 79 -1.52 2.42 0.39
CA ASN A 79 -1.10 3.66 -0.25
C ASN A 79 -1.51 4.84 0.63
N ARG A 80 -0.56 5.64 1.14
CA ARG A 80 -0.89 6.79 2.00
C ARG A 80 -0.13 8.05 1.64
N TYR A 81 -0.93 9.10 1.51
CA TYR A 81 -0.52 10.43 1.06
C TYR A 81 -1.07 11.52 1.97
N TYR A 82 -1.18 11.25 3.28
CA TYR A 82 -1.80 12.20 4.21
C TYR A 82 -1.21 13.61 4.14
N GLY A 83 0.12 13.75 4.14
CA GLY A 83 0.78 15.06 4.04
C GLY A 83 0.65 15.75 2.69
N TRP A 84 0.16 15.03 1.67
CA TRP A 84 0.00 15.58 0.32
C TRP A 84 -1.47 15.91 0.02
N TYR A 85 -2.37 14.93 0.12
CA TYR A 85 -3.77 15.09 -0.30
C TYR A 85 -4.74 15.51 0.81
N THR A 86 -4.46 15.20 2.09
CA THR A 86 -5.46 15.42 3.17
C THR A 86 -5.03 16.43 4.23
N GLU A 87 -3.73 16.57 4.45
CA GLU A 87 -3.11 17.48 5.41
C GLU A 87 -1.93 18.20 4.70
N PRO A 88 -2.18 18.86 3.55
CA PRO A 88 -1.13 19.48 2.75
C PRO A 88 -0.32 20.47 3.61
N GLY A 89 1.01 20.34 3.58
CA GLY A 89 1.92 21.18 4.35
C GLY A 89 2.01 20.87 5.85
N GLN A 90 1.16 19.97 6.38
CA GLN A 90 1.08 19.66 7.81
C GLN A 90 1.68 18.27 8.14
N LEU A 91 2.99 18.11 7.92
CA LEU A 91 3.65 16.80 8.01
C LEU A 91 3.56 16.13 9.40
N ASP A 92 3.58 16.90 10.50
CA ASP A 92 3.42 16.31 11.84
C ASP A 92 2.04 15.69 12.04
N ARG A 93 1.01 16.41 11.58
CA ARG A 93 -0.37 15.92 11.65
C ARG A 93 -0.58 14.71 10.75
N ALA A 94 0.01 14.73 9.55
CA ALA A 94 -0.01 13.61 8.63
C ALA A 94 0.66 12.35 9.22
N SER A 95 1.83 12.53 9.83
CA SER A 95 2.61 11.43 10.44
C SER A 95 1.87 10.81 11.63
N HIS A 96 1.24 11.64 12.48
CA HIS A 96 0.37 11.14 13.55
C HIS A 96 -0.84 10.36 13.03
N LYS A 97 -1.48 10.81 11.94
CA LYS A 97 -2.59 10.09 11.32
C LYS A 97 -2.14 8.74 10.76
N LEU A 98 -0.99 8.71 10.07
CA LEU A 98 -0.40 7.48 9.56
C LEU A 98 -0.12 6.49 10.69
N SER A 99 0.60 6.92 11.73
CA SER A 99 0.96 6.09 12.88
C SER A 99 -0.27 5.44 13.54
N ARG A 100 -1.33 6.23 13.76
CA ARG A 100 -2.59 5.73 14.34
C ARG A 100 -3.31 4.72 13.45
N GLU A 101 -3.33 4.94 12.14
CA GLU A 101 -3.99 4.02 11.21
C GLU A 101 -3.24 2.69 11.11
N LEU A 102 -1.90 2.74 11.05
CA LEU A 102 -1.06 1.55 11.06
C LEU A 102 -1.29 0.71 12.31
N ASP A 103 -1.35 1.35 13.49
CA ASP A 103 -1.66 0.66 14.76
C ASP A 103 -3.02 -0.02 14.70
N ALA A 104 -4.04 0.70 14.21
CA ALA A 104 -5.40 0.18 14.16
C ALA A 104 -5.53 -1.00 13.18
N LEU A 105 -4.90 -0.92 12.00
CA LEU A 105 -4.86 -2.03 11.03
C LEU A 105 -4.17 -3.27 11.61
N TYR A 106 -3.03 -3.09 12.28
CA TYR A 106 -2.34 -4.19 12.91
C TYR A 106 -3.16 -4.79 14.06
N GLN A 107 -3.82 -3.96 14.87
CA GLN A 107 -4.70 -4.42 15.94
C GLN A 107 -5.88 -5.24 15.42
N THR A 108 -6.46 -4.87 14.28
CA THR A 108 -7.60 -5.56 13.67
C THR A 108 -7.20 -6.87 13.00
N TYR A 109 -6.16 -6.86 12.17
CA TYR A 109 -5.86 -8.01 11.30
C TYR A 109 -4.68 -8.87 11.77
N LYS A 110 -3.79 -8.34 12.61
CA LYS A 110 -2.57 -9.02 13.10
C LYS A 110 -1.69 -9.57 11.98
N LYS A 111 -1.54 -8.81 10.89
CA LYS A 111 -0.74 -9.16 9.71
C LYS A 111 0.41 -8.17 9.49
N PRO A 112 1.51 -8.59 8.84
CA PRO A 112 2.55 -7.68 8.38
C PRO A 112 1.96 -6.60 7.47
N ILE A 113 2.49 -5.38 7.58
CA ILE A 113 2.06 -4.24 6.78
C ILE A 113 3.23 -3.70 5.97
N LEU A 114 2.98 -3.39 4.71
CA LEU A 114 3.91 -2.72 3.81
C LEU A 114 3.24 -1.41 3.35
N LEU A 115 3.95 -0.28 3.48
CA LEU A 115 3.48 0.97 2.90
C LEU A 115 3.90 1.00 1.43
N SER A 116 2.97 0.63 0.54
CA SER A 116 3.25 0.34 -0.87
C SER A 116 3.34 1.58 -1.74
N GLU A 117 2.77 2.68 -1.28
CA GLU A 117 2.96 3.98 -1.88
C GLU A 117 2.90 5.08 -0.82
N PHE A 118 3.83 6.01 -0.92
CA PHE A 118 3.81 7.30 -0.24
C PHE A 118 4.79 8.23 -0.94
N GLY A 119 4.49 9.53 -0.93
CA GLY A 119 5.35 10.53 -1.53
C GLY A 119 4.66 11.88 -1.65
N ALA A 120 5.39 12.85 -2.19
CA ALA A 120 4.88 14.16 -2.54
C ALA A 120 5.41 14.53 -3.93
N GLY A 121 4.64 15.35 -4.67
CA GLY A 121 5.15 15.92 -5.91
C GLY A 121 6.31 16.88 -5.62
N ALA A 122 7.33 16.84 -6.46
CA ALA A 122 8.43 17.79 -6.49
C ALA A 122 8.69 18.25 -7.92
N ILE A 123 8.90 19.54 -8.12
CA ILE A 123 9.32 20.11 -9.40
C ILE A 123 10.83 20.29 -9.34
N ALA A 124 11.57 19.63 -10.23
CA ALA A 124 13.03 19.72 -10.24
C ALA A 124 13.50 21.17 -10.34
N GLY A 125 14.40 21.56 -9.43
CA GLY A 125 14.93 22.92 -9.27
C GLY A 125 14.04 23.88 -8.47
N MET A 126 12.87 23.43 -8.00
CA MET A 126 12.06 24.21 -7.07
C MET A 126 12.56 23.97 -5.65
N HIS A 127 13.20 25.00 -5.08
CA HIS A 127 13.69 24.98 -3.70
C HIS A 127 12.92 25.97 -2.84
N ALA A 128 12.68 25.63 -1.57
CA ALA A 128 12.03 26.51 -0.61
C ALA A 128 12.59 26.35 0.82
N HIS A 129 12.61 27.45 1.58
CA HIS A 129 12.92 27.45 3.01
C HIS A 129 12.02 28.45 3.75
N PRO A 130 11.06 28.00 4.59
CA PRO A 130 10.76 26.61 4.93
C PRO A 130 10.27 25.79 3.71
N ALA A 131 10.28 24.46 3.82
CA ALA A 131 9.83 23.57 2.76
C ALA A 131 8.35 23.84 2.37
N GLU A 132 8.08 23.92 1.08
CA GLU A 132 6.74 24.18 0.51
C GLU A 132 6.31 23.04 -0.43
N LEU A 133 4.99 22.85 -0.61
CA LEU A 133 4.50 21.87 -1.58
C LEU A 133 5.18 22.08 -2.95
N PHE A 134 5.54 20.97 -3.61
CA PHE A 134 6.32 20.94 -4.86
C PHE A 134 7.80 21.31 -4.76
N SER A 135 8.30 21.79 -3.61
CA SER A 135 9.75 21.91 -3.41
C SER A 135 10.43 20.56 -3.20
N GLU A 136 11.69 20.46 -3.60
CA GLU A 136 12.53 19.28 -3.34
C GLU A 136 12.65 19.00 -1.83
N GLU A 137 12.79 20.05 -1.01
CA GLU A 137 12.87 19.94 0.44
C GLU A 137 11.58 19.33 1.03
N TYR A 138 10.40 19.70 0.52
CA TYR A 138 9.15 19.15 1.02
C TYR A 138 9.00 17.66 0.71
N GLN A 139 9.40 17.22 -0.48
CA GLN A 139 9.40 15.79 -0.80
C GLN A 139 10.38 15.02 0.09
N ALA A 140 11.58 15.56 0.32
CA ALA A 140 12.56 14.96 1.22
C ALA A 140 12.03 14.86 2.66
N GLU A 141 11.50 15.95 3.22
CA GLU A 141 10.93 15.97 4.57
C GLU A 141 9.70 15.04 4.71
N PHE A 142 8.84 14.99 3.68
CA PHE A 142 7.69 14.08 3.65
C PHE A 142 8.16 12.62 3.73
N ILE A 143 9.09 12.21 2.85
CA ILE A 143 9.58 10.84 2.78
C ILE A 143 10.26 10.47 4.11
N GLN A 144 11.14 11.34 4.61
CA GLN A 144 11.85 11.10 5.87
C GLN A 144 10.87 10.86 7.03
N LYS A 145 9.88 11.73 7.23
CA LYS A 145 8.92 11.56 8.34
C LYS A 145 8.08 10.29 8.22
N TYR A 146 7.76 9.88 6.99
CA TYR A 146 7.02 8.65 6.77
C TYR A 146 7.88 7.41 7.09
N CYS A 147 9.13 7.38 6.64
CA CYS A 147 10.10 6.34 7.01
C CYS A 147 10.28 6.25 8.54
N GLU A 148 10.43 7.38 9.23
CA GLU A 148 10.53 7.41 10.71
C GLU A 148 9.30 6.76 11.38
N VAL A 149 8.08 7.03 10.88
CA VAL A 149 6.87 6.37 11.37
C VAL A 149 6.91 4.86 11.09
N ILE A 150 7.31 4.44 9.89
CA ILE A 150 7.35 3.04 9.47
C ILE A 150 8.35 2.26 10.33
N GLU A 151 9.58 2.76 10.47
CA GLU A 151 10.65 2.14 11.25
C GLU A 151 10.31 2.05 12.74
N SER A 152 9.48 2.96 13.27
CA SER A 152 9.05 2.92 14.67
C SER A 152 8.11 1.74 15.02
N LYS A 153 7.63 0.98 14.02
CA LYS A 153 6.58 -0.03 14.19
C LYS A 153 7.08 -1.44 13.83
N PRO A 154 7.16 -2.39 14.77
CA PRO A 154 7.77 -3.71 14.53
C PRO A 154 6.99 -4.63 13.57
N TYR A 155 5.74 -4.29 13.25
CA TYR A 155 4.90 -5.04 12.31
C TYR A 155 4.99 -4.51 10.87
N MET A 156 5.74 -3.43 10.63
CA MET A 156 6.04 -2.94 9.30
C MET A 156 7.17 -3.78 8.69
N VAL A 157 6.97 -4.21 7.45
CA VAL A 157 7.90 -5.13 6.75
C VAL A 157 8.37 -4.60 5.40
N GLY A 158 8.01 -3.36 5.05
CA GLY A 158 8.49 -2.72 3.85
C GLY A 158 7.87 -1.34 3.60
N GLU A 159 8.55 -0.61 2.74
CA GLU A 159 8.19 0.74 2.30
C GLU A 159 8.58 0.91 0.83
N HIS A 160 7.64 1.33 0.00
CA HIS A 160 7.87 1.64 -1.41
C HIS A 160 7.46 3.10 -1.65
N VAL A 161 8.45 3.96 -1.89
CA VAL A 161 8.22 5.37 -2.24
C VAL A 161 7.58 5.45 -3.63
N TRP A 162 6.58 6.31 -3.78
CA TRP A 162 5.94 6.60 -5.05
C TRP A 162 6.42 7.94 -5.63
N CYS A 163 7.08 7.99 -6.79
CA CYS A 163 7.50 6.90 -7.68
C CYS A 163 9.00 6.98 -8.01
N PHE A 164 9.51 5.97 -8.72
CA PHE A 164 10.91 5.88 -9.11
C PHE A 164 11.34 6.97 -10.12
N ALA A 165 10.50 7.22 -11.13
CA ALA A 165 10.70 8.21 -12.19
C ALA A 165 9.37 8.55 -12.86
#